data_AF-A0A522E5W8-F1
#
_entry.id   AF-A0A522E5W8-F1
#
_cell.length_a   1.000
_cell.length_b   1.000
_cell.length_c   1.000
_cell.angle_alpha   90.00
_cell.angle_beta   90.00
_cell.angle_gamma   90.00
#
_symmetry.space_group_name_H-M   'P 1'
#
loop_
_entity.id
_entity.type
_entity.pdbx_description
1 polymer ?
#
loop_
_entity_poly.entity_id
_entity_poly.type
_entity_poly.pdbx_seq_one_letter_code
_entity_poly.pdbx_strand_id
1 'polypeptide(L)'
;MPTLQEVSSDHILEKVMAVVRSARRLIRATMDLDEEVRKPLPEEYFLLLQQKLAQGVHLYRVGFGSDEAISLFLQQQPFSHPEYHFSINKKDPYRRIILIDDRILFFARQKQNSRRFFTTDDPQSIADALFYFIHVSNSSDVQSISPSTTAS
;
A
#
# COMPACT_ATOMS: atom_id res chain seq x y z
N MET A 1 10.99 -3.46 -23.72
CA MET A 1 11.41 -4.61 -22.89
C MET A 1 10.90 -4.33 -21.48
N PRO A 2 10.06 -5.18 -20.89
CA PRO A 2 9.63 -5.01 -19.51
C PRO A 2 10.84 -5.06 -18.57
N THR A 3 10.92 -4.14 -17.62
CA THR A 3 12.15 -3.92 -16.85
C THR A 3 11.97 -4.35 -15.40
N LEU A 4 12.30 -5.61 -15.09
CA LEU A 4 12.45 -6.03 -13.70
C LEU A 4 13.76 -5.49 -13.16
N GLN A 5 13.68 -4.55 -12.22
CA GLN A 5 14.84 -3.96 -11.58
C GLN A 5 14.82 -4.23 -10.09
N GLU A 6 15.95 -4.69 -9.56
CA GLU A 6 16.16 -4.72 -8.13
C GLU A 6 16.46 -3.31 -7.61
N VAL A 7 15.96 -3.02 -6.42
CA VAL A 7 16.14 -1.74 -5.73
C VAL A 7 16.81 -2.02 -4.39
N SER A 8 17.89 -1.30 -4.10
CA SER A 8 18.55 -1.38 -2.80
C SER A 8 17.57 -1.00 -1.68
N SER A 9 17.64 -1.74 -0.57
CA SER A 9 16.83 -1.47 0.63
C SER A 9 17.01 -0.04 1.16
N ASP A 10 18.19 0.54 1.01
CA ASP A 10 18.48 1.90 1.50
C ASP A 10 17.77 2.98 0.68
N HIS A 11 17.41 2.66 -0.57
CA HIS A 11 16.84 3.61 -1.53
C HIS A 11 15.38 3.29 -1.89
N ILE A 12 14.80 2.20 -1.35
CA ILE A 12 13.46 1.76 -1.75
C ILE A 12 12.40 2.80 -1.41
N LEU A 13 12.47 3.41 -0.22
CA LEU A 13 11.49 4.41 0.18
C LEU A 13 11.57 5.65 -0.71
N GLU A 14 12.78 6.16 -0.95
CA GLU A 14 12.99 7.32 -1.82
C GLU A 14 12.48 7.06 -3.25
N LYS A 15 12.78 5.88 -3.80
CA LYS A 15 12.33 5.48 -5.15
C LYS A 15 10.81 5.34 -5.22
N VAL A 16 10.17 4.74 -4.20
CA VAL A 16 8.71 4.66 -4.11
C VAL A 16 8.10 6.06 -4.01
N MET A 17 8.62 6.92 -3.14
CA MET A 17 8.14 8.30 -2.97
C MET A 17 8.26 9.10 -4.26
N ALA A 18 9.35 8.97 -5.00
CA ALA A 18 9.53 9.62 -6.30
C ALA A 18 8.44 9.22 -7.29
N VAL A 19 8.07 7.93 -7.35
CA VAL A 19 6.99 7.47 -8.23
C VAL A 19 5.62 7.90 -7.71
N VAL A 20 5.38 7.86 -6.40
CA VAL A 20 4.13 8.36 -5.79
C VAL A 20 3.91 9.84 -6.11
N ARG A 21 4.95 10.68 -6.10
CA ARG A 21 4.87 12.10 -6.52
C ARG A 21 4.33 12.25 -7.95
N SER A 22 4.61 11.29 -8.83
CA SER A 22 4.13 11.30 -10.22
C SER A 22 2.74 10.69 -10.43
N ALA A 23 2.18 10.04 -9.40
CA ALA A 23 0.86 9.41 -9.47
C ALA A 23 -0.23 10.44 -9.79
N ARG A 24 -1.15 10.06 -10.69
CA ARG A 24 -2.21 10.94 -11.19
C ARG A 24 -3.62 10.42 -10.94
N ARG A 25 -3.78 9.12 -10.74
CA ARG A 25 -5.11 8.50 -10.65
C ARG A 25 -5.25 7.64 -9.42
N LEU A 26 -4.30 6.74 -9.18
CA LEU A 26 -4.53 5.62 -8.27
C LEU A 26 -3.24 5.11 -7.64
N ILE A 27 -3.31 4.82 -6.35
CA ILE A 27 -2.28 4.11 -5.59
C ILE A 27 -2.95 2.94 -4.88
N ARG A 28 -2.43 1.73 -5.09
CA ARG A 28 -2.83 0.53 -4.35
C ARG A 28 -1.65 0.05 -3.53
N ALA A 29 -1.83 -0.22 -2.25
CA ALA A 29 -0.76 -0.73 -1.41
C ALA A 29 -1.25 -1.78 -0.41
N THR A 30 -0.39 -2.72 -0.07
CA THR A 30 -0.60 -3.62 1.07
C THR A 30 0.28 -3.23 2.24
N MET A 31 -0.17 -3.53 3.45
CA MET A 31 0.53 -3.16 4.68
C MET A 31 0.61 -4.33 5.65
N ASP A 32 1.74 -4.46 6.32
CA ASP A 32 1.87 -5.27 7.52
C ASP A 32 1.66 -4.34 8.72
N LEU A 33 0.51 -4.42 9.36
CA LEU A 33 0.11 -3.54 10.46
C LEU A 33 0.93 -3.81 11.72
N ASP A 34 1.38 -5.04 11.95
CA ASP A 34 2.30 -5.36 13.05
C ASP A 34 3.66 -4.69 12.85
N GLU A 35 4.15 -4.59 11.60
CA GLU A 35 5.33 -3.80 11.26
C GLU A 35 5.04 -2.29 11.39
N GLU A 36 3.91 -1.82 10.88
CA GLU A 36 3.61 -0.39 10.79
C GLU A 36 3.39 0.28 12.15
N VAL A 37 2.81 -0.44 13.12
CA VAL A 37 2.65 0.06 14.50
C VAL A 37 3.99 0.12 15.22
N ARG A 38 4.89 -0.85 15.01
CA ARG A 38 6.21 -0.90 15.66
C ARG A 38 7.24 0.02 15.02
N LYS A 39 7.17 0.17 13.70
CA LYS A 39 8.13 0.92 12.89
C LYS A 39 7.36 1.64 11.76
N PRO A 40 6.62 2.71 12.09
CA PRO A 40 5.87 3.45 11.09
C PRO A 40 6.81 4.01 10.03
N LEU A 41 6.29 4.16 8.82
CA LEU A 41 6.98 4.91 7.77
C LEU A 41 7.21 6.37 8.20
N PRO A 42 8.20 7.07 7.61
CA PRO A 42 8.43 8.48 7.91
C PRO A 42 7.21 9.37 7.63
N GLU A 43 7.03 10.42 8.43
CA GLU A 43 5.91 11.37 8.31
C GLU A 43 5.78 11.97 6.90
N GLU A 44 6.92 12.28 6.27
CA GLU A 44 6.99 12.80 4.89
C GLU A 44 6.30 11.90 3.85
N TYR A 45 6.26 10.59 4.08
CA TYR A 45 5.54 9.65 3.22
C TYR A 45 4.02 9.83 3.38
N PHE A 46 3.54 9.99 4.61
CA PHE A 46 2.12 10.22 4.89
C PHE A 46 1.65 11.58 4.39
N LEU A 47 2.45 12.64 4.56
CA LEU A 47 2.19 13.97 4.01
C LEU A 47 2.08 13.94 2.47
N LEU A 48 2.97 13.19 1.81
CA LEU A 48 2.90 12.99 0.36
C LEU A 48 1.59 12.29 -0.04
N LEU A 49 1.15 11.26 0.69
CA LEU A 49 -0.12 10.59 0.42
C LEU A 49 -1.32 11.52 0.64
N GLN A 50 -1.33 12.36 1.67
CA GLN A 50 -2.38 13.37 1.89
C GLN A 50 -2.46 14.37 0.74
N GLN A 51 -1.31 14.87 0.28
CA GLN A 51 -1.26 15.75 -0.89
C GLN A 51 -1.84 15.07 -2.14
N LYS A 52 -1.58 13.78 -2.31
CA LYS A 52 -2.11 13.01 -3.45
C LYS A 52 -3.62 12.82 -3.35
N LEU A 53 -4.13 12.49 -2.17
CA LEU A 53 -5.56 12.43 -1.89
C LEU A 53 -6.25 13.76 -2.22
N ALA A 54 -5.68 14.89 -1.77
CA ALA A 54 -6.20 16.23 -2.05
C ALA A 54 -6.16 16.62 -3.54
N GLN A 55 -5.27 15.99 -4.32
CA GLN A 55 -5.20 16.13 -5.79
C GLN A 55 -6.22 15.23 -6.52
N GLY A 56 -7.06 14.48 -5.80
CA GLY A 56 -8.03 13.53 -6.36
C GLY A 56 -7.43 12.17 -6.74
N VAL A 57 -6.23 11.85 -6.25
CA VAL A 57 -5.65 10.51 -6.45
C VAL A 57 -6.27 9.55 -5.44
N HIS A 58 -6.88 8.48 -5.93
CA HIS A 58 -7.45 7.44 -5.07
C HIS A 58 -6.35 6.63 -4.38
N LEU A 59 -6.49 6.36 -3.09
CA LEU A 59 -5.59 5.52 -2.31
C LEU A 59 -6.36 4.33 -1.73
N TYR A 60 -6.03 3.13 -2.21
CA TYR A 60 -6.55 1.88 -1.67
C TYR A 60 -5.47 1.15 -0.89
N ARG A 61 -5.72 0.89 0.39
CA ARG A 61 -4.78 0.15 1.25
C ARG A 61 -5.45 -1.09 1.82
N VAL A 62 -4.74 -2.21 1.77
CA VAL A 62 -5.16 -3.48 2.40
C VAL A 62 -4.19 -3.80 3.54
N GLY A 63 -4.68 -3.77 4.77
CA GLY A 63 -3.92 -4.08 5.98
C GLY A 63 -3.98 -5.56 6.35
N PHE A 64 -2.84 -6.11 6.75
CA PHE A 64 -2.67 -7.48 7.25
C PHE A 64 -2.03 -7.40 8.63
N GLY A 65 -2.42 -8.25 9.57
CA GLY A 65 -1.77 -8.32 10.88
C GLY A 65 -2.66 -8.87 11.98
N SER A 66 -2.15 -8.83 13.20
CA SER A 66 -2.88 -9.23 14.40
C SER A 66 -4.08 -8.32 14.71
N ASP A 67 -5.05 -8.85 15.46
CA ASP A 67 -6.23 -8.08 15.92
C ASP A 67 -5.83 -6.87 16.77
N GLU A 68 -4.74 -7.00 17.54
CA GLU A 68 -4.16 -5.92 18.33
C GLU A 68 -3.61 -4.81 17.42
N ALA A 69 -2.78 -5.16 16.44
CA ALA A 69 -2.20 -4.20 15.50
C ALA A 69 -3.28 -3.50 14.67
N ILE A 70 -4.31 -4.24 14.23
CA ILE A 70 -5.48 -3.69 13.56
C ILE A 70 -6.16 -2.66 14.46
N SER A 71 -6.47 -3.01 15.70
CA SER A 71 -7.16 -2.12 16.63
C SER A 71 -6.36 -0.83 16.88
N LEU A 72 -5.05 -0.95 17.08
CA LEU A 72 -4.16 0.20 17.27
C LEU A 72 -4.09 1.09 16.01
N PHE A 73 -3.97 0.49 14.83
CA PHE A 73 -3.94 1.22 13.57
C PHE A 73 -5.25 2.00 13.32
N LEU A 74 -6.40 1.40 13.63
CA LEU A 74 -7.70 2.06 13.48
C LEU A 74 -7.91 3.22 14.44
N GLN A 75 -7.38 3.13 15.66
CA GLN A 75 -7.42 4.26 16.61
C GLN A 75 -6.56 5.44 16.14
N GLN A 76 -5.47 5.16 15.42
CA GLN A 76 -4.53 6.16 14.93
C GLN A 76 -4.78 6.56 13.48
N GLN A 77 -5.90 6.13 12.89
CA GLN A 77 -6.17 6.12 11.46
C GLN A 77 -5.58 7.35 10.73
N PRO A 78 -4.58 7.17 9.84
CA PRO A 78 -3.75 8.28 9.37
C PRO A 78 -4.48 9.23 8.41
N PHE A 79 -5.61 8.80 7.86
CA PHE A 79 -6.36 9.55 6.84
C PHE A 79 -7.86 9.46 7.07
N SER A 80 -8.50 10.63 7.03
CA SER A 80 -9.94 10.78 6.82
C SER A 80 -10.13 11.61 5.54
N HIS A 81 -10.33 10.92 4.41
CA HIS A 81 -10.48 11.57 3.09
C HIS A 81 -11.37 10.69 2.19
N PRO A 82 -12.29 11.25 1.39
CA PRO A 82 -13.20 10.46 0.54
C PRO A 82 -12.47 9.54 -0.44
N GLU A 83 -11.31 9.97 -0.93
CA GLU A 83 -10.47 9.19 -1.85
C GLU A 83 -9.60 8.12 -1.16
N TYR A 84 -9.68 8.01 0.17
CA TYR A 84 -8.98 7.00 0.94
C TYR A 84 -9.90 5.81 1.24
N HIS A 85 -9.49 4.64 0.80
CA HIS A 85 -10.16 3.38 1.09
C HIS A 85 -9.22 2.44 1.81
N PHE A 86 -9.66 1.95 2.96
CA PHE A 86 -8.92 0.99 3.75
C PHE A 86 -9.74 -0.28 3.98
N SER A 87 -9.06 -1.41 3.90
CA SER A 87 -9.64 -2.74 4.04
C SER A 87 -8.68 -3.63 4.84
N ILE A 88 -9.21 -4.62 5.55
CA ILE A 88 -8.41 -5.54 6.38
C ILE A 88 -8.53 -6.95 5.82
N ASN A 89 -7.41 -7.65 5.69
CA ASN A 89 -7.38 -9.07 5.33
C ASN A 89 -6.58 -9.87 6.36
N LYS A 90 -7.26 -10.83 7.01
CA LYS A 90 -6.66 -11.71 8.04
C LYS A 90 -6.38 -13.13 7.57
N LYS A 91 -6.90 -13.52 6.39
CA LYS A 91 -6.92 -14.91 5.92
C LYS A 91 -5.78 -15.20 4.96
N ASP A 92 -5.44 -14.23 4.12
CA ASP A 92 -4.46 -14.40 3.07
C ASP A 92 -3.05 -14.04 3.54
N PRO A 93 -2.01 -14.68 2.97
CA PRO A 93 -0.64 -14.31 3.26
C PRO A 93 -0.34 -12.90 2.76
N TYR A 94 0.29 -12.11 3.62
CA TYR A 94 0.77 -10.78 3.28
C TYR A 94 1.84 -10.84 2.18
N ARG A 95 1.67 -10.01 1.15
CA ARG A 95 2.72 -9.67 0.18
C ARG A 95 2.91 -8.17 0.19
N ARG A 96 4.14 -7.70 0.42
CA ARG A 96 4.45 -6.25 0.36
C ARG A 96 4.47 -5.77 -1.08
N ILE A 97 3.48 -4.96 -1.44
CA ILE A 97 3.21 -4.52 -2.81
C ILE A 97 2.72 -3.07 -2.77
N ILE A 98 3.21 -2.23 -3.68
CA ILE A 98 2.57 -0.96 -4.04
C ILE A 98 2.51 -0.84 -5.56
N LEU A 99 1.32 -0.55 -6.09
CA LEU A 99 1.03 -0.39 -7.50
C LEU A 99 0.52 1.03 -7.75
N ILE A 100 1.14 1.74 -8.69
CA ILE A 100 0.88 3.15 -8.95
C ILE A 100 0.37 3.31 -10.38
N ASP A 101 -0.79 3.95 -10.50
CA ASP A 101 -1.56 4.19 -11.72
C ASP A 101 -1.82 2.95 -12.59
N ASP A 102 -1.77 1.74 -12.00
CA ASP A 102 -1.79 0.45 -12.69
C ASP A 102 -0.67 0.31 -13.74
N ARG A 103 0.49 0.93 -13.50
CA ARG A 103 1.62 0.96 -14.45
C ARG A 103 2.95 0.58 -13.83
N ILE A 104 3.21 1.03 -12.60
CA ILE A 104 4.49 0.80 -11.94
C ILE A 104 4.24 0.06 -10.65
N LEU A 105 4.83 -1.13 -10.57
CA LEU A 105 4.72 -2.02 -9.44
C LEU A 105 6.04 -2.02 -8.67
N PHE A 106 5.97 -1.87 -7.35
CA PHE A 106 7.03 -2.21 -6.43
C PHE A 106 6.58 -3.35 -5.54
N PHE A 107 7.48 -4.30 -5.28
CA PHE A 107 7.18 -5.43 -4.42
C PHE A 107 8.42 -5.95 -3.72
N ALA A 108 8.22 -6.65 -2.61
CA ALA A 108 9.28 -7.38 -1.93
C ALA A 108 9.18 -8.88 -2.18
N ARG A 109 10.33 -9.55 -2.28
CA ARG A 109 10.43 -11.02 -2.20
C ARG A 109 11.30 -11.40 -1.02
N GLN A 110 10.85 -12.41 -0.27
CA GLN A 110 11.66 -13.04 0.76
C GLN A 110 12.63 -14.02 0.09
N LYS A 111 13.93 -13.88 0.36
CA LYS A 111 14.95 -14.85 -0.06
C LYS A 111 15.79 -15.20 1.16
N GLN A 112 15.64 -16.43 1.64
CA GLN A 112 16.25 -16.90 2.89
C GLN A 112 15.92 -15.96 4.05
N ASN A 113 16.93 -15.29 4.61
CA ASN A 113 16.83 -14.38 5.76
C ASN A 113 16.82 -12.90 5.36
N SER A 114 16.65 -12.58 4.08
CA SER A 114 16.65 -11.20 3.58
C SER A 114 15.42 -10.89 2.74
N ARG A 115 14.96 -9.65 2.83
CA ARG A 115 13.90 -9.09 1.99
C ARG A 115 14.57 -8.31 0.86
N ARG A 116 14.31 -8.66 -0.39
CA ARG A 116 14.79 -7.94 -1.58
C ARG A 116 13.64 -7.17 -2.22
N PHE A 117 13.90 -5.96 -2.67
CA PHE A 117 12.88 -5.08 -3.26
C PHE A 117 13.07 -4.97 -4.76
N PHE A 118 11.96 -4.92 -5.48
CA PHE A 118 11.95 -4.88 -6.93
C PHE A 118 10.95 -3.84 -7.43
N THR A 119 11.19 -3.33 -8.63
CA THR A 119 10.24 -2.53 -9.40
C THR A 119 10.12 -3.09 -10.82
N THR A 120 8.94 -2.95 -11.40
CA THR A 120 8.66 -3.40 -12.77
C THR A 120 7.50 -2.60 -13.37
N ASP A 121 7.53 -2.47 -14.69
CA ASP A 121 6.47 -1.98 -15.58
C ASP A 121 5.92 -3.09 -16.48
N ASP A 122 6.29 -4.34 -16.21
CA ASP A 122 5.87 -5.52 -16.95
C ASP A 122 4.35 -5.74 -16.90
N PRO A 123 3.63 -5.75 -18.04
CA PRO A 123 2.18 -5.89 -18.06
C PRO A 123 1.65 -7.14 -17.35
N GLN A 124 2.35 -8.28 -17.46
CA GLN A 124 1.92 -9.52 -16.81
C GLN A 124 2.04 -9.40 -15.28
N SER A 125 3.18 -8.90 -14.80
CA SER A 125 3.39 -8.66 -13.36
C SER A 125 2.39 -7.67 -12.78
N ILE A 126 2.02 -6.63 -13.55
CA ILE A 126 0.98 -5.66 -13.18
C ILE A 126 -0.39 -6.35 -13.09
N ALA A 127 -0.75 -7.17 -14.08
CA ALA A 127 -2.00 -7.92 -14.06
C ALA A 127 -2.08 -8.87 -12.86
N ASP A 128 -1.01 -9.61 -12.56
CA ASP A 128 -0.94 -10.51 -11.40
C ASP A 128 -1.11 -9.75 -10.08
N ALA A 129 -0.52 -8.55 -9.96
CA ALA A 129 -0.69 -7.70 -8.79
C ALA A 129 -2.13 -7.18 -8.66
N LEU A 130 -2.78 -6.82 -9.77
CA LEU A 130 -4.18 -6.41 -9.79
C LEU A 130 -5.11 -7.55 -9.36
N PHE A 131 -4.91 -8.76 -9.89
CA PHE A 131 -5.66 -9.95 -9.47
C PHE A 131 -5.48 -10.22 -7.97
N TYR A 132 -4.25 -10.09 -7.48
CA TYR A 132 -3.98 -10.22 -6.05
C TYR A 132 -4.77 -9.17 -5.24
N PHE A 133 -4.75 -7.89 -5.61
CA PHE A 133 -5.53 -6.85 -4.93
C PHE A 133 -7.03 -7.14 -4.93
N ILE A 134 -7.60 -7.60 -6.06
CA ILE A 134 -9.01 -7.99 -6.16
C ILE A 134 -9.31 -9.13 -5.18
N HIS A 135 -8.47 -10.17 -5.17
CA HIS A 135 -8.63 -11.31 -4.27
C HIS A 135 -8.59 -10.88 -2.80
N VAL A 136 -7.57 -10.12 -2.39
CA VAL A 136 -7.40 -9.75 -0.97
C VAL A 136 -8.38 -8.68 -0.50
N SER A 137 -8.98 -7.92 -1.41
CA SER A 137 -9.97 -6.87 -1.07
C SER A 137 -11.41 -7.38 -1.05
N ASN A 138 -11.70 -8.52 -1.69
CA ASN A 138 -13.04 -9.12 -1.76
C ASN A 138 -13.21 -10.34 -0.85
N SER A 139 -12.22 -10.66 -0.01
CA SER A 139 -12.37 -11.77 0.95
C SER A 139 -13.47 -11.44 1.96
N SER A 140 -14.26 -12.43 2.35
CA SER A 140 -15.52 -12.28 3.10
C SER A 140 -15.39 -11.70 4.52
N ASP A 141 -14.17 -11.36 4.95
CA ASP A 141 -13.87 -10.73 6.25
C ASP A 141 -13.37 -9.28 6.11
N VAL A 142 -13.42 -8.71 4.90
CA VAL A 142 -12.95 -7.34 4.65
C VAL A 142 -13.93 -6.33 5.24
N GLN A 143 -13.52 -5.69 6.33
CA GLN A 143 -14.19 -4.51 6.86
C GLN A 143 -13.75 -3.30 6.03
N SER A 144 -14.67 -2.75 5.23
CA SER A 144 -14.46 -1.49 4.54
C SER A 144 -14.74 -0.33 5.50
N ILE A 145 -13.73 0.50 5.75
CA ILE A 145 -13.87 1.65 6.64
C ILE A 145 -13.99 2.89 5.76
N SER A 146 -15.17 3.50 5.78
CA SER A 146 -15.39 4.81 5.16
C SER A 146 -14.98 5.90 6.14
N PRO A 147 -14.41 7.02 5.68
CA PRO A 147 -14.15 8.16 6.54
C PRO A 147 -15.47 8.62 7.18
N SER A 148 -15.48 8.80 8.50
CA SER A 148 -16.58 9.50 9.16
C SER A 148 -16.51 10.97 8.75
N THR A 149 -17.57 11.46 8.10
CA THR A 149 -17.76 12.89 7.84
C THR A 149 -18.06 13.59 9.16
N THR A 150 -17.05 13.90 9.96
CA THR A 150 -17.20 14.96 10.97
C THR A 150 -17.01 16.29 10.28
N ALA A 151 -18.13 16.83 9.79
CA ALA A 151 -18.24 18.25 9.50
C ALA A 151 -17.89 19.02 10.78
N SER A 152 -16.91 19.93 10.68
CA SER A 152 -16.68 21.01 11.65
C SER A 152 -16.85 22.33 10.91
#